data_AF-A0A645B639-F1
#
_entry.id   AF-A0A645B639-F1
#
_cell.length_a   1.000
_cell.length_b   1.000
_cell.length_c   1.000
_cell.angle_alpha   90.00
_cell.angle_beta   90.00
_cell.angle_gamma   90.00
#
_symmetry.space_group_name_H-M   'P 1'
#
loop_
_entity.id
_entity.type
_entity.pdbx_description
1 polymer ?
#
loop_
_entity_poly.entity_id
_entity_poly.type
_entity_poly.pdbx_seq_one_letter_code
_entity_poly.pdbx_strand_id
1 'polypeptide(L)'
;MIDLFSADTAATLAQAYALLKEDLDKETPLITQRIEHEIGQRIHKPYLSEHFWWMGKDDEPMNNWTVWCTQNVLLSTFLLPTNQMFRHKVAEKALASLDFFLKDYGDDGCCSEGAQYFRHAGLCLYLCIDLLNQIGEQCLKPVFKEPKIRNIASYIRHMHAQGPYYFNFSDCSALAGPCSVREMLFAQAVADAETEAFALTSARLRPKHEKHLPLEINLTYRLLELVHQPLLNRQAVPPSPSDFSYPSVGIYTSRDQHFALAVKAGGNDDSHNHNDTGSVTVYKDGKPVLIDIGVETYTKQTFSPQRYGIWTMRSVYHNVTNFPPHEQLAGKDFHSILLEETAGEERSIHMELSQAYPRTIGLSSYQRKVTHKKGKCIVIEEHVKGTPKPTLSLMTVEKPVVEGNLIHLGNNVLFSISGDLLAIETETIPVTDAKLLAVWPHEVYRIRIHYEHSLVVTLS
;
A
#
# COMPACT_ATOMS: atom_id res chain seq x y z
N MET A 1 3.30 -11.67 -26.02
CA MET A 1 3.15 -10.76 -24.86
C MET A 1 3.12 -11.61 -23.60
N ILE A 2 3.99 -11.30 -22.64
CA ILE A 2 3.93 -11.87 -21.29
C ILE A 2 3.32 -10.79 -20.39
N ASP A 3 2.13 -11.06 -19.89
CA ASP A 3 1.38 -10.27 -18.92
C ASP A 3 1.22 -11.04 -17.60
N LEU A 4 0.58 -10.42 -16.60
CA LEU A 4 0.41 -11.01 -15.27
C LEU A 4 -0.20 -12.41 -15.30
N PHE A 5 -1.30 -12.59 -16.04
CA PHE A 5 -2.06 -13.85 -16.02
C PHE A 5 -1.45 -14.92 -16.91
N SER A 6 -0.81 -14.57 -18.03
CA SER A 6 -0.06 -15.54 -18.83
C SER A 6 1.15 -16.07 -18.06
N ALA A 7 1.87 -15.21 -17.33
CA ALA A 7 2.96 -15.64 -16.46
C ALA A 7 2.45 -16.57 -15.33
N ASP A 8 1.40 -16.14 -14.60
CA ASP A 8 0.82 -16.91 -13.49
C ASP A 8 0.24 -18.27 -13.94
N THR A 9 -0.42 -18.30 -15.11
CA THR A 9 -0.91 -19.54 -15.72
C THR A 9 0.24 -20.50 -16.03
N ALA A 10 1.37 -19.99 -16.54
CA ALA A 10 2.54 -20.81 -16.84
C ALA A 10 3.17 -21.40 -15.57
N ALA A 11 3.28 -20.60 -14.51
CA ALA A 11 3.75 -21.09 -13.22
C ALA A 11 2.80 -22.15 -12.63
N THR A 12 1.49 -21.95 -12.75
CA THR A 12 0.47 -22.92 -12.31
C THR A 12 0.59 -24.24 -13.05
N LEU A 13 0.70 -24.20 -14.38
CA LEU A 13 0.87 -25.40 -15.21
C LEU A 13 2.21 -26.11 -14.95
N ALA A 14 3.30 -25.37 -14.71
CA ALA A 14 4.59 -25.95 -14.38
C ALA A 14 4.60 -26.61 -12.98
N GLN A 15 3.89 -26.04 -12.01
CA GLN A 15 3.69 -26.66 -10.70
C GLN A 15 2.82 -27.92 -10.79
N ALA A 16 1.74 -27.89 -11.59
CA ALA A 16 0.92 -29.07 -11.86
C ALA A 16 1.75 -30.17 -12.55
N TYR A 17 2.58 -29.82 -13.53
CA TYR A 17 3.55 -30.73 -14.13
C TYR A 17 4.45 -31.33 -13.05
N ALA A 18 5.13 -30.52 -12.25
CA ALA A 18 6.10 -31.02 -11.27
C ALA A 18 5.46 -31.93 -10.20
N LEU A 19 4.23 -31.63 -9.77
CA LEU A 19 3.53 -32.38 -8.73
C LEU A 19 2.81 -33.64 -9.24
N LEU A 20 2.30 -33.62 -10.47
CA LEU A 20 1.38 -34.64 -10.99
C LEU A 20 1.91 -35.38 -12.22
N LYS A 21 3.16 -35.14 -12.65
CA LYS A 21 3.73 -35.70 -13.89
C LYS A 21 3.48 -37.20 -14.03
N GLU A 22 3.83 -37.97 -12.99
CA GLU A 22 3.73 -39.43 -13.03
C GLU A 22 2.29 -39.91 -13.22
N ASP A 23 1.33 -39.25 -12.59
CA ASP A 23 -0.08 -39.62 -12.70
C ASP A 23 -0.69 -39.15 -14.04
N LEU A 24 -0.32 -37.96 -14.51
CA LEU A 24 -0.75 -37.46 -15.82
C LEU A 24 -0.20 -38.33 -16.96
N ASP A 25 1.06 -38.77 -16.87
CA ASP A 25 1.68 -39.59 -17.91
C ASP A 25 1.11 -41.01 -17.98
N LYS A 26 0.62 -41.56 -16.85
CA LYS A 26 -0.11 -42.84 -16.83
C LYS A 26 -1.40 -42.75 -17.65
N GLU A 27 -2.11 -41.62 -17.56
CA GLU A 27 -3.32 -41.38 -18.35
C GLU A 27 -2.97 -41.08 -19.81
N THR A 28 -2.07 -40.11 -20.04
CA THR A 28 -1.48 -39.83 -21.35
C THR A 28 -0.29 -38.86 -21.24
N PRO A 29 0.86 -39.16 -21.86
CA PRO A 29 2.00 -38.24 -21.87
C PRO A 29 1.76 -36.97 -22.70
N LEU A 30 0.66 -36.91 -23.47
CA LEU A 30 0.33 -35.74 -24.30
C LEU A 30 0.05 -34.50 -23.44
N ILE A 31 -0.44 -34.66 -22.21
CA ILE A 31 -0.74 -33.52 -21.33
C ILE A 31 0.55 -32.82 -20.92
N THR A 32 1.52 -33.57 -20.39
CA THR A 32 2.81 -33.05 -19.93
C THR A 32 3.62 -32.48 -21.09
N GLN A 33 3.64 -33.17 -22.23
CA GLN A 33 4.25 -32.65 -23.47
C GLN A 33 3.61 -31.35 -23.94
N ARG A 34 2.28 -31.21 -23.82
CA ARG A 34 1.57 -29.98 -24.21
C ARG A 34 1.88 -28.83 -23.27
N ILE A 35 1.99 -29.09 -21.96
CA ILE A 35 2.41 -28.08 -20.97
C ILE A 35 3.80 -27.54 -21.34
N GLU A 36 4.78 -28.42 -21.56
CA GLU A 36 6.13 -28.03 -21.96
C GLU A 36 6.13 -27.22 -23.27
N HIS A 37 5.39 -27.68 -24.28
CA HIS A 37 5.32 -27.02 -25.58
C HIS A 37 4.73 -25.60 -25.48
N GLU A 38 3.58 -25.45 -24.83
CA GLU A 38 2.87 -24.17 -24.76
C GLU A 38 3.64 -23.14 -23.91
N ILE A 39 4.21 -23.55 -22.77
CA ILE A 39 5.05 -22.68 -21.95
C ILE A 39 6.33 -22.30 -22.73
N GLY A 40 6.94 -23.27 -23.42
CA GLY A 40 8.09 -23.06 -24.30
C GLY A 40 7.84 -21.98 -25.36
N GLN A 41 6.70 -22.05 -26.06
CA GLN A 41 6.36 -21.13 -27.13
C GLN A 41 5.87 -19.76 -26.64
N ARG A 42 5.05 -19.73 -25.58
CA ARG A 42 4.35 -18.50 -25.17
C ARG A 42 5.06 -17.69 -24.08
N ILE A 43 5.94 -18.34 -23.31
CA ILE A 43 6.61 -17.71 -22.17
C ILE A 43 8.12 -17.75 -22.35
N HIS A 44 8.72 -18.93 -22.44
CA HIS A 44 10.17 -19.09 -22.42
C HIS A 44 10.86 -18.43 -23.61
N LYS A 45 10.36 -18.67 -24.83
CA LYS A 45 10.92 -18.05 -26.04
C LYS A 45 10.75 -16.52 -26.03
N PRO A 46 9.54 -15.94 -25.84
CA PRO A 46 9.37 -14.49 -25.78
C PRO A 46 10.17 -13.84 -24.63
N TYR A 47 10.29 -14.50 -23.48
CA TYR A 47 11.05 -13.96 -22.35
C TYR A 47 12.52 -13.69 -22.69
N LEU A 48 13.15 -14.52 -23.53
CA LEU A 48 14.53 -14.29 -23.97
C LEU A 48 14.66 -13.48 -25.26
N SER A 49 13.65 -13.49 -26.14
CA SER A 49 13.73 -12.84 -27.45
C SER A 49 13.11 -11.44 -27.52
N GLU A 50 12.28 -11.07 -26.56
CA GLU A 50 11.54 -9.80 -26.54
C GLU A 50 11.85 -8.97 -25.28
N HIS A 51 11.58 -7.66 -25.38
CA HIS A 51 11.55 -6.74 -24.24
C HIS A 51 10.10 -6.44 -23.88
N PHE A 52 9.73 -6.61 -22.62
CA PHE A 52 8.49 -6.11 -22.06
C PHE A 52 8.85 -5.00 -21.07
N TRP A 53 8.07 -3.92 -21.06
CA TRP A 53 8.34 -2.74 -20.22
C TRP A 53 8.56 -3.07 -18.74
N TRP A 54 7.91 -4.12 -18.22
CA TRP A 54 8.06 -4.53 -16.82
C TRP A 54 9.40 -5.23 -16.54
N MET A 55 10.17 -5.62 -17.55
CA MET A 55 11.50 -6.23 -17.37
C MET A 55 12.54 -5.21 -16.92
N GLY A 56 12.30 -3.93 -17.16
CA GLY A 56 13.24 -2.85 -16.88
C GLY A 56 14.31 -2.71 -17.95
N LYS A 57 14.51 -1.46 -18.37
CA LYS A 57 15.61 -1.01 -19.21
C LYS A 57 15.88 0.46 -18.91
N ASP A 58 17.15 0.82 -18.79
CA ASP A 58 17.59 2.19 -18.53
C ASP A 58 16.81 2.80 -17.33
N ASP A 59 16.03 3.86 -17.58
CA ASP A 59 15.24 4.55 -16.57
C ASP A 59 13.72 4.28 -16.68
N GLU A 60 13.31 3.15 -17.25
CA GLU A 60 11.90 2.75 -17.26
C GLU A 60 11.35 2.71 -15.81
N PRO A 61 10.14 3.24 -15.56
CA PRO A 61 9.50 3.19 -14.25
C PRO A 61 8.94 1.79 -13.99
N MET A 62 9.34 1.20 -12.87
CA MET A 62 8.96 -0.13 -12.45
C MET A 62 7.74 -0.11 -11.53
N ASN A 63 7.04 -1.24 -11.49
CA ASN A 63 5.94 -1.47 -10.57
C ASN A 63 5.87 -2.96 -10.20
N ASN A 64 4.78 -3.35 -9.55
CA ASN A 64 4.56 -4.73 -9.13
C ASN A 64 4.60 -5.78 -10.26
N TRP A 65 4.37 -5.40 -11.53
CA TRP A 65 4.45 -6.34 -12.66
C TRP A 65 5.85 -6.95 -12.80
N THR A 66 6.90 -6.19 -12.49
CA THR A 66 8.29 -6.64 -12.66
C THR A 66 8.55 -7.90 -11.86
N VAL A 67 8.32 -7.85 -10.55
CA VAL A 67 8.53 -8.98 -9.64
C VAL A 67 7.45 -10.05 -9.77
N TRP A 68 6.21 -9.66 -10.12
CA TRP A 68 5.14 -10.63 -10.35
C TRP A 68 5.40 -11.52 -11.56
N CYS A 69 5.74 -10.93 -12.70
CA CYS A 69 6.04 -11.70 -13.91
C CYS A 69 7.32 -12.51 -13.73
N THR A 70 8.35 -11.91 -13.10
CA THR A 70 9.66 -12.55 -12.90
C THR A 70 9.57 -13.82 -12.05
N GLN A 71 8.89 -13.80 -10.89
CA GLN A 71 8.75 -15.02 -10.06
C GLN A 71 8.08 -16.17 -10.83
N ASN A 72 7.08 -15.84 -11.65
CA ASN A 72 6.29 -16.84 -12.37
C ASN A 72 7.06 -17.41 -13.58
N VAL A 73 7.88 -16.59 -14.24
CA VAL A 73 8.85 -17.05 -15.24
C VAL A 73 9.90 -17.95 -14.61
N LEU A 74 10.43 -17.59 -13.42
CA LEU A 74 11.37 -18.45 -12.67
C LEU A 74 10.74 -19.81 -12.34
N LEU A 75 9.56 -19.82 -11.72
CA LEU A 75 8.83 -21.05 -11.40
C LEU A 75 8.63 -21.94 -12.65
N SER A 76 8.12 -21.36 -13.74
CA SER A 76 7.88 -22.12 -14.97
C SER A 76 9.16 -22.63 -15.65
N THR A 77 10.29 -21.95 -15.45
CA THR A 77 11.58 -22.34 -16.01
C THR A 77 12.21 -23.49 -15.23
N PHE A 78 12.23 -23.38 -13.91
CA PHE A 78 12.99 -24.29 -13.04
C PHE A 78 12.23 -25.55 -12.63
N LEU A 79 10.89 -25.55 -12.75
CA LEU A 79 10.05 -26.74 -12.52
C LEU A 79 9.90 -27.63 -13.77
N LEU A 80 10.30 -27.15 -14.95
CA LEU A 80 10.25 -27.88 -16.21
C LEU A 80 11.64 -28.42 -16.61
N PRO A 81 11.72 -29.42 -17.51
CA PRO A 81 12.97 -30.02 -17.98
C PRO A 81 13.73 -29.10 -18.98
N THR A 82 13.92 -27.84 -18.61
CA THR A 82 14.72 -26.86 -19.36
C THR A 82 16.22 -27.13 -19.23
N ASN A 83 16.99 -26.85 -20.30
CA ASN A 83 18.44 -27.05 -20.28
C ASN A 83 19.17 -25.96 -19.45
N GLN A 84 20.37 -26.28 -18.97
CA GLN A 84 21.13 -25.39 -18.07
C GLN A 84 21.52 -24.04 -18.69
N MET A 85 21.86 -24.00 -19.99
CA MET A 85 22.18 -22.73 -20.67
C MET A 85 20.96 -21.80 -20.69
N PHE A 86 19.76 -22.34 -20.91
CA PHE A 86 18.52 -21.57 -20.84
C PHE A 86 18.25 -21.07 -19.43
N ARG A 87 18.38 -21.93 -18.42
CA ARG A 87 18.19 -21.58 -17.00
C ARG A 87 19.12 -20.44 -16.56
N HIS A 88 20.39 -20.47 -16.98
CA HIS A 88 21.35 -19.42 -16.69
C HIS A 88 20.90 -18.06 -17.25
N LYS A 89 20.49 -18.01 -18.52
CA LYS A 89 20.00 -16.77 -19.17
C LYS A 89 18.74 -16.23 -18.49
N VAL A 90 17.84 -17.12 -18.07
CA VAL A 90 16.63 -16.69 -17.34
C VAL A 90 16.99 -16.11 -15.98
N ALA A 91 17.89 -16.75 -15.22
CA ALA A 91 18.33 -16.26 -13.92
C ALA A 91 19.05 -14.90 -14.02
N GLU A 92 19.94 -14.74 -15.00
CA GLU A 92 20.63 -13.47 -15.27
C GLU A 92 19.63 -12.34 -15.60
N LYS A 93 18.67 -12.60 -16.50
CA LYS A 93 17.64 -11.62 -16.85
C LYS A 93 16.72 -11.30 -15.68
N ALA A 94 16.37 -12.29 -14.86
CA ALA A 94 15.57 -12.10 -13.66
C ALA A 94 16.29 -11.20 -12.65
N LEU A 95 17.57 -11.46 -12.35
CA LEU A 95 18.38 -10.63 -11.46
C LEU A 95 18.42 -9.17 -11.91
N ALA A 96 18.64 -8.93 -13.22
CA ALA A 96 18.60 -7.57 -13.77
C ALA A 96 17.24 -6.89 -13.57
N SER A 97 16.12 -7.60 -13.79
CA SER A 97 14.78 -7.07 -13.53
C SER A 97 14.54 -6.75 -12.05
N LEU A 98 15.12 -7.52 -11.11
CA LEU A 98 15.03 -7.21 -9.68
C LEU A 98 15.81 -5.94 -9.33
N ASP A 99 16.99 -5.73 -9.93
CA ASP A 99 17.76 -4.49 -9.74
C ASP A 99 16.98 -3.27 -10.25
N PHE A 100 16.34 -3.38 -11.42
CA PHE A 100 15.46 -2.33 -11.92
C PHE A 100 14.28 -2.06 -10.98
N PHE A 101 13.64 -3.10 -10.44
CA PHE A 101 12.55 -2.92 -9.48
C PHE A 101 13.01 -2.19 -8.21
N LEU A 102 14.19 -2.55 -7.69
CA LEU A 102 14.75 -1.96 -6.47
C LEU A 102 15.27 -0.53 -6.66
N LYS A 103 15.54 -0.12 -7.91
CA LYS A 103 15.92 1.26 -8.28
C LYS A 103 14.84 2.26 -7.87
N ASP A 104 13.58 1.92 -8.09
CA ASP A 104 12.44 2.82 -7.84
C ASP A 104 11.91 2.76 -6.39
N TYR A 105 12.41 1.82 -5.58
CA TYR A 105 12.15 1.80 -4.15
C TYR A 105 13.11 2.72 -3.41
N GLY A 106 12.57 3.59 -2.56
CA GLY A 106 13.34 4.31 -1.56
C GLY A 106 14.09 3.36 -0.63
N ASP A 107 15.21 3.82 -0.06
CA ASP A 107 16.00 3.03 0.91
C ASP A 107 15.21 2.70 2.17
N ASP A 108 14.18 3.49 2.49
CA ASP A 108 13.23 3.24 3.56
C ASP A 108 12.23 2.10 3.26
N GLY A 109 12.21 1.54 2.04
CA GLY A 109 11.45 0.36 1.68
C GLY A 109 9.94 0.57 1.52
N CYS A 110 9.48 1.81 1.35
CA CYS A 110 8.05 2.07 1.21
C CYS A 110 7.44 1.46 -0.06
N CYS A 111 6.30 0.77 0.06
CA CYS A 111 5.42 0.52 -1.06
C CYS A 111 4.44 1.69 -1.20
N SER A 112 4.67 2.59 -2.15
CA SER A 112 3.85 3.81 -2.36
C SER A 112 2.37 3.51 -2.68
N GLU A 113 2.09 2.33 -3.22
CA GLU A 113 0.74 1.85 -3.57
C GLU A 113 -0.03 1.22 -2.40
N GLY A 114 0.60 1.06 -1.22
CA GLY A 114 -0.07 0.60 -0.01
C GLY A 114 0.09 -0.89 0.33
N ALA A 115 -0.48 -1.28 1.47
CA ALA A 115 -0.39 -2.63 2.06
C ALA A 115 -0.92 -3.75 1.15
N GLN A 116 -1.96 -3.47 0.35
CA GLN A 116 -2.49 -4.45 -0.61
C GLN A 116 -1.47 -4.74 -1.71
N TYR A 117 -0.86 -3.70 -2.28
CA TYR A 117 0.12 -3.83 -3.36
C TYR A 117 1.46 -4.36 -2.88
N PHE A 118 1.85 -4.13 -1.62
CA PHE A 118 3.02 -4.77 -1.01
C PHE A 118 3.01 -6.30 -1.18
N ARG A 119 1.84 -6.96 -1.12
CA ARG A 119 1.73 -8.42 -1.32
C ARG A 119 1.96 -8.88 -2.76
N HIS A 120 1.86 -7.95 -3.69
CA HIS A 120 2.07 -8.15 -5.12
C HIS A 120 3.40 -7.55 -5.59
N ALA A 121 4.09 -6.80 -4.73
CA ALA A 121 5.40 -6.22 -4.97
C ALA A 121 6.44 -6.84 -4.00
N GLY A 122 6.57 -6.32 -2.78
CA GLY A 122 7.58 -6.77 -1.80
C GLY A 122 7.59 -8.28 -1.52
N LEU A 123 6.43 -8.94 -1.43
CA LEU A 123 6.39 -10.40 -1.26
C LEU A 123 6.76 -11.17 -2.53
N CYS A 124 6.51 -10.60 -3.72
CA CYS A 124 6.94 -11.20 -4.99
C CYS A 124 8.45 -11.02 -5.19
N LEU A 125 9.01 -9.89 -4.75
CA LEU A 125 10.46 -9.67 -4.67
C LEU A 125 11.11 -10.74 -3.78
N TYR A 126 10.57 -10.95 -2.57
CA TYR A 126 11.03 -12.01 -1.67
C TYR A 126 11.04 -13.38 -2.37
N LEU A 127 9.95 -13.76 -3.03
CA LEU A 127 9.87 -15.03 -3.74
C LEU A 127 10.88 -15.15 -4.88
N CYS A 128 11.12 -14.08 -5.64
CA CYS A 128 12.17 -14.09 -6.67
C CYS A 128 13.55 -14.36 -6.06
N ILE A 129 13.91 -13.62 -5.00
CA ILE A 129 15.20 -13.77 -4.32
C ILE A 129 15.32 -15.17 -3.72
N ASP A 130 14.28 -15.64 -3.02
CA ASP A 130 14.28 -16.95 -2.37
C ASP A 130 14.42 -18.10 -3.39
N LEU A 131 13.69 -18.07 -4.50
CA LEU A 131 13.81 -19.05 -5.58
C LEU A 131 15.23 -19.07 -6.16
N LEU A 132 15.75 -17.90 -6.53
CA LEU A 132 17.12 -17.78 -7.06
C LEU A 132 18.17 -18.23 -6.05
N ASN A 133 17.95 -17.95 -4.76
CA ASN A 133 18.80 -18.38 -3.67
C ASN A 133 18.78 -19.91 -3.50
N GLN A 134 17.62 -20.56 -3.63
CA GLN A 134 17.52 -22.03 -3.63
C GLN A 134 18.22 -22.66 -4.83
N ILE A 135 18.04 -22.08 -6.02
CA ILE A 135 18.67 -22.56 -7.27
C ILE A 135 20.20 -22.39 -7.23
N GLY A 136 20.69 -21.27 -6.70
CA GLY A 136 22.11 -20.91 -6.65
C GLY A 136 22.85 -21.36 -5.40
N GLU A 137 22.40 -22.43 -4.73
CA GLU A 137 23.05 -22.97 -3.53
C GLU A 137 23.29 -21.93 -2.41
N GLN A 138 22.28 -21.11 -2.14
CA GLN A 138 22.26 -20.09 -1.08
C GLN A 138 23.16 -18.86 -1.33
N CYS A 139 23.56 -18.59 -2.58
CA CYS A 139 24.45 -17.48 -2.92
C CYS A 139 23.89 -16.07 -2.67
N LEU A 140 22.56 -15.89 -2.64
CA LEU A 140 21.89 -14.61 -2.41
C LEU A 140 21.55 -14.35 -0.94
N LYS A 141 21.89 -15.26 -0.02
CA LYS A 141 21.63 -15.07 1.42
C LYS A 141 22.13 -13.72 1.98
N PRO A 142 23.26 -13.14 1.55
CA PRO A 142 23.67 -11.80 1.98
C PRO A 142 22.67 -10.69 1.63
N VAL A 143 21.90 -10.83 0.54
CA VAL A 143 20.92 -9.81 0.09
C VAL A 143 19.86 -9.54 1.16
N PHE A 144 19.45 -10.55 1.93
CA PHE A 144 18.49 -10.36 3.02
C PHE A 144 19.02 -9.54 4.20
N LYS A 145 20.32 -9.25 4.24
CA LYS A 145 20.93 -8.34 5.22
C LYS A 145 20.95 -6.88 4.76
N GLU A 146 20.70 -6.63 3.48
CA GLU A 146 20.69 -5.28 2.93
C GLU A 146 19.58 -4.43 3.57
N PRO A 147 19.88 -3.21 4.05
CA PRO A 147 18.90 -2.37 4.74
C PRO A 147 17.61 -2.17 3.95
N LYS A 148 17.69 -1.91 2.64
CA LYS A 148 16.52 -1.73 1.77
C LYS A 148 15.61 -2.96 1.78
N ILE A 149 16.16 -4.17 1.70
CA ILE A 149 15.38 -5.42 1.69
C ILE A 149 14.71 -5.65 3.05
N ARG A 150 15.43 -5.39 4.14
CA ARG A 150 14.87 -5.45 5.51
C ARG A 150 13.70 -4.47 5.66
N ASN A 151 13.89 -3.24 5.18
CA ASN A 151 12.89 -2.19 5.29
C ASN A 151 11.64 -2.49 4.46
N ILE A 152 11.79 -3.06 3.26
CA ILE A 152 10.66 -3.55 2.46
C ILE A 152 9.89 -4.62 3.25
N ALA A 153 10.57 -5.59 3.87
CA ALA A 153 9.90 -6.63 4.65
C ALA A 153 9.10 -6.05 5.84
N SER A 154 9.65 -5.06 6.56
CA SER A 154 9.00 -4.44 7.72
C SER A 154 7.81 -3.54 7.37
N TYR A 155 7.66 -3.15 6.09
CA TYR A 155 6.64 -2.19 5.63
C TYR A 155 5.23 -2.53 6.11
N ILE A 156 4.83 -3.79 5.99
CA ILE A 156 3.46 -4.21 6.32
C ILE A 156 3.12 -3.97 7.80
N ARG A 157 4.09 -4.09 8.70
CA ARG A 157 3.92 -3.80 10.12
C ARG A 157 3.82 -2.30 10.36
N HIS A 158 4.67 -1.50 9.71
CA HIS A 158 4.67 -0.04 9.84
C HIS A 158 3.47 0.63 9.18
N MET A 159 2.69 -0.06 8.34
CA MET A 159 1.46 0.46 7.74
C MET A 159 0.19 -0.13 8.36
N HIS A 160 0.30 -1.08 9.28
CA HIS A 160 -0.82 -1.51 10.10
C HIS A 160 -1.30 -0.36 10.99
N ALA A 161 -2.61 -0.11 11.00
CA ALA A 161 -3.21 0.91 11.86
C ALA A 161 -3.60 0.29 13.19
N GLN A 162 -4.82 -0.27 13.28
CA GLN A 162 -5.33 -1.00 14.43
C GLN A 162 -6.37 -2.04 13.97
N GLY A 163 -6.52 -3.13 14.73
CA GLY A 163 -7.49 -4.17 14.39
C GLY A 163 -7.26 -4.73 12.99
N PRO A 164 -8.28 -4.78 12.11
CA PRO A 164 -8.13 -5.26 10.73
C PRO A 164 -7.60 -4.20 9.76
N TYR A 165 -7.43 -2.96 10.21
CA TYR A 165 -7.15 -1.82 9.33
C TYR A 165 -5.66 -1.59 9.09
N TYR A 166 -5.37 -1.14 7.88
CA TYR A 166 -4.09 -0.58 7.46
C TYR A 166 -4.31 0.87 7.08
N PHE A 167 -3.29 1.71 7.27
CA PHE A 167 -3.30 3.04 6.67
C PHE A 167 -3.31 2.91 5.16
N ASN A 168 -4.33 3.47 4.52
CA ASN A 168 -4.46 3.49 3.08
C ASN A 168 -4.28 4.91 2.55
N PHE A 169 -3.35 5.02 1.62
CA PHE A 169 -3.20 6.13 0.69
C PHE A 169 -3.13 5.51 -0.70
N SER A 170 -3.29 6.34 -1.75
CA SER A 170 -3.34 5.85 -3.12
C SER A 170 -4.50 4.84 -3.30
N ASP A 171 -4.45 4.02 -4.35
CA ASP A 171 -5.49 3.02 -4.66
C ASP A 171 -5.59 1.83 -3.67
N CYS A 172 -5.06 1.96 -2.45
CA CYS A 172 -5.06 0.91 -1.44
C CYS A 172 -6.40 0.84 -0.67
N SER A 173 -6.83 -0.38 -0.35
CA SER A 173 -7.92 -0.62 0.62
C SER A 173 -7.43 -0.42 2.06
N ALA A 174 -8.28 0.14 2.93
CA ALA A 174 -8.06 0.16 4.38
C ALA A 174 -8.12 -1.25 4.99
N LEU A 175 -8.85 -2.17 4.36
CA LEU A 175 -8.90 -3.60 4.71
C LEU A 175 -8.03 -4.37 3.74
N ALA A 176 -6.71 -4.29 3.92
CA ALA A 176 -5.78 -5.06 3.09
C ALA A 176 -5.86 -6.56 3.36
N GLY A 177 -6.47 -7.02 4.46
CA GLY A 177 -6.58 -8.43 4.86
C GLY A 177 -5.44 -8.90 5.77
N PRO A 178 -5.56 -10.06 6.44
CA PRO A 178 -4.56 -10.57 7.38
C PRO A 178 -3.32 -11.15 6.67
N CYS A 179 -2.15 -11.03 7.31
CA CYS A 179 -0.88 -11.58 6.80
C CYS A 179 -0.96 -13.09 6.55
N SER A 180 -0.25 -13.59 5.55
CA SER A 180 -0.09 -15.01 5.26
C SER A 180 1.29 -15.51 5.67
N VAL A 181 1.58 -16.78 5.38
CA VAL A 181 2.90 -17.33 5.63
C VAL A 181 4.02 -16.60 4.88
N ARG A 182 3.70 -15.89 3.79
CA ARG A 182 4.70 -15.18 2.98
C ARG A 182 5.33 -14.02 3.74
N GLU A 183 4.54 -13.21 4.44
CA GLU A 183 5.06 -12.14 5.31
C GLU A 183 5.96 -12.72 6.40
N MET A 184 5.57 -13.83 7.02
CA MET A 184 6.36 -14.50 8.05
C MET A 184 7.68 -15.04 7.49
N LEU A 185 7.66 -15.70 6.32
CA LEU A 185 8.86 -16.22 5.67
C LEU A 185 9.82 -15.10 5.27
N PHE A 186 9.31 -13.99 4.74
CA PHE A 186 10.14 -12.85 4.40
C PHE A 186 10.78 -12.24 5.65
N ALA A 187 10.01 -12.06 6.73
CA ALA A 187 10.51 -11.58 8.01
C ALA A 187 11.62 -12.48 8.59
N GLN A 188 11.46 -13.81 8.49
CA GLN A 188 12.49 -14.77 8.89
C GLN A 188 13.76 -14.65 8.04
N ALA A 189 13.61 -14.51 6.72
CA ALA A 189 14.75 -14.36 5.81
C ALA A 189 15.61 -13.14 6.15
N VAL A 190 14.96 -12.02 6.53
CA VAL A 190 15.63 -10.76 6.93
C VAL A 190 15.97 -10.67 8.42
N ALA A 191 15.67 -11.71 9.20
CA ALA A 191 15.83 -11.75 10.65
C ALA A 191 15.13 -10.59 11.41
N ASP A 192 13.90 -10.26 11.01
CA ASP A 192 13.03 -9.28 11.67
C ASP A 192 11.99 -9.97 12.56
N ALA A 193 12.33 -10.11 13.84
CA ALA A 193 11.49 -10.78 14.83
C ALA A 193 10.17 -10.03 15.12
N GLU A 194 10.15 -8.70 14.99
CA GLU A 194 8.93 -7.91 15.24
C GLU A 194 7.93 -8.11 14.11
N THR A 195 8.41 -8.10 12.86
CA THR A 195 7.57 -8.36 11.68
C THR A 195 7.13 -9.84 11.63
N GLU A 196 7.98 -10.79 12.04
CA GLU A 196 7.59 -12.19 12.19
C GLU A 196 6.45 -12.34 13.21
N ALA A 197 6.60 -11.72 14.39
CA ALA A 197 5.59 -11.74 15.44
C ALA A 197 4.27 -11.09 14.96
N PHE A 198 4.35 -9.95 14.28
CA PHE A 198 3.20 -9.28 13.66
C PHE A 198 2.49 -10.16 12.62
N ALA A 199 3.24 -10.79 11.72
CA ALA A 199 2.68 -11.67 10.70
C ALA A 199 1.93 -12.85 11.33
N LEU A 200 2.51 -13.46 12.37
CA LEU A 200 1.89 -14.56 13.12
C LEU A 200 0.60 -14.14 13.84
N THR A 201 0.58 -12.98 14.50
CA THR A 201 -0.64 -12.51 15.18
C THR A 201 -1.72 -12.06 14.20
N SER A 202 -1.34 -11.39 13.11
CA SER A 202 -2.25 -10.99 12.04
C SER A 202 -2.90 -12.20 11.35
N ALA A 203 -2.13 -13.24 11.03
CA ALA A 203 -2.63 -14.45 10.40
C ALA A 203 -3.73 -15.16 11.22
N ARG A 204 -3.71 -15.02 12.55
CA ARG A 204 -4.75 -15.60 13.45
C ARG A 204 -6.10 -14.90 13.36
N LEU A 205 -6.13 -13.65 12.88
CA LEU A 205 -7.36 -12.90 12.67
C LEU A 205 -8.13 -13.41 11.44
N ARG A 206 -7.50 -14.25 10.60
CA ARG A 206 -8.13 -14.77 9.38
C ARG A 206 -9.35 -15.65 9.70
N PRO A 207 -10.52 -15.38 9.09
CA PRO A 207 -11.69 -16.24 9.19
C PRO A 207 -11.39 -17.69 8.80
N LYS A 208 -12.07 -18.65 9.44
CA LYS A 208 -11.87 -20.09 9.18
C LYS A 208 -12.02 -20.47 7.70
N HIS A 209 -12.97 -19.85 7.00
CA HIS A 209 -13.25 -20.14 5.59
C HIS A 209 -12.21 -19.54 4.62
N GLU A 210 -11.35 -18.64 5.08
CA GLU A 210 -10.24 -18.07 4.29
C GLU A 210 -8.91 -18.79 4.55
N LYS A 211 -8.85 -19.72 5.52
CA LYS A 211 -7.63 -20.50 5.79
C LYS A 211 -7.19 -21.28 4.56
N HIS A 212 -5.88 -21.39 4.37
CA HIS A 212 -5.28 -22.03 3.20
C HIS A 212 -5.60 -21.35 1.86
N LEU A 213 -6.08 -20.11 1.90
CA LEU A 213 -6.23 -19.23 0.74
C LEU A 213 -7.05 -19.90 -0.40
N PRO A 214 -8.30 -20.32 -0.16
CA PRO A 214 -9.05 -21.14 -1.11
C PRO A 214 -9.44 -20.39 -2.40
N LEU A 215 -9.48 -19.05 -2.35
CA LEU A 215 -9.77 -18.18 -3.48
C LEU A 215 -8.51 -17.57 -4.11
N GLU A 216 -7.33 -17.93 -3.63
CA GLU A 216 -6.07 -17.43 -4.20
C GLU A 216 -5.82 -18.06 -5.57
N ILE A 217 -5.54 -17.21 -6.54
CA ILE A 217 -5.33 -17.59 -7.94
C ILE A 217 -3.90 -18.13 -8.15
N ASN A 218 -2.93 -17.59 -7.40
CA ASN A 218 -1.55 -18.01 -7.52
C ASN A 218 -1.31 -19.29 -6.71
N LEU A 219 -1.11 -20.40 -7.41
CA LEU A 219 -0.93 -21.71 -6.79
C LEU A 219 0.27 -21.77 -5.82
N THR A 220 1.35 -21.02 -6.09
CA THR A 220 2.54 -21.01 -5.23
C THR A 220 2.21 -20.49 -3.85
N TYR A 221 1.40 -19.44 -3.73
CA TYR A 221 1.07 -18.86 -2.44
C TYR A 221 0.26 -19.84 -1.59
N ARG A 222 -0.67 -20.56 -2.23
CA ARG A 222 -1.44 -21.62 -1.58
C ARG A 222 -0.57 -22.80 -1.17
N LEU A 223 0.36 -23.24 -2.01
CA LEU A 223 1.30 -24.32 -1.67
C LEU A 223 2.20 -23.94 -0.49
N LEU A 224 2.73 -22.72 -0.48
CA LEU A 224 3.51 -22.21 0.66
C LEU A 224 2.68 -22.24 1.95
N GLU A 225 1.45 -21.75 1.90
CA GLU A 225 0.55 -21.74 3.07
C GLU A 225 0.26 -23.15 3.59
N LEU A 226 0.15 -24.15 2.70
CA LEU A 226 -0.07 -25.55 3.07
C LEU A 226 1.20 -26.20 3.66
N VAL A 227 2.35 -26.04 3.00
CA VAL A 227 3.63 -26.62 3.41
C VAL A 227 4.09 -26.05 4.76
N HIS A 228 3.88 -24.75 4.97
CA HIS A 228 4.32 -24.04 6.16
C HIS A 228 3.21 -23.83 7.20
N GLN A 229 2.06 -24.51 7.06
CA GLN A 229 0.94 -24.41 8.00
C GLN A 229 1.34 -24.53 9.48
N PRO A 230 2.25 -25.45 9.89
CA PRO A 230 2.64 -25.57 11.29
C PRO A 230 3.28 -24.30 11.85
N LEU A 231 3.97 -23.51 11.02
CA LEU A 231 4.62 -22.28 11.43
C LEU A 231 3.61 -21.22 11.87
N LEU A 232 2.46 -21.14 11.21
CA LEU A 232 1.38 -20.20 11.55
C LEU A 232 0.72 -20.49 12.91
N ASN A 233 0.88 -21.71 13.43
CA ASN A 233 0.37 -22.09 14.75
C ASN A 233 1.33 -21.76 15.90
N ARG A 234 2.56 -21.30 15.61
CA ARG A 234 3.52 -20.90 16.64
C ARG A 234 2.95 -19.75 17.47
N GLN A 235 3.15 -19.79 18.79
CA GLN A 235 2.76 -18.69 19.67
C GLN A 235 3.65 -17.46 19.44
N ALA A 236 3.02 -16.30 19.51
CA ALA A 236 3.65 -14.99 19.29
C ALA A 236 2.80 -13.94 20.00
N VAL A 237 3.48 -12.94 20.56
CA VAL A 237 2.88 -11.75 21.17
C VAL A 237 2.97 -10.62 20.13
N PRO A 238 1.90 -9.84 19.92
CA PRO A 238 1.95 -8.74 18.95
C PRO A 238 3.04 -7.75 19.38
N PRO A 239 3.86 -7.22 18.45
CA PRO A 239 4.86 -6.22 18.79
C PRO A 239 4.17 -4.95 19.30
N SER A 240 4.89 -4.17 20.10
CA SER A 240 4.42 -2.86 20.53
C SER A 240 4.19 -1.96 19.30
N PRO A 241 3.16 -1.10 19.32
CA PRO A 241 3.01 -0.07 18.30
C PRO A 241 4.27 0.78 18.25
N SER A 242 4.82 0.96 17.05
CA SER A 242 5.99 1.80 16.80
C SER A 242 5.61 2.94 15.87
N ASP A 243 6.33 4.04 15.97
CA ASP A 243 6.22 5.15 15.02
C ASP A 243 7.18 4.90 13.85
N PHE A 244 6.86 5.47 12.68
CA PHE A 244 7.72 5.34 11.50
C PHE A 244 7.52 6.49 10.52
N SER A 245 8.54 6.80 9.74
CA SER A 245 8.46 7.72 8.60
C SER A 245 9.07 7.07 7.36
N TYR A 246 8.44 7.30 6.22
CA TYR A 246 8.91 6.97 4.88
C TYR A 246 9.17 8.26 4.11
N PRO A 247 10.34 8.90 4.27
CA PRO A 247 10.66 10.14 3.57
C PRO A 247 10.62 10.01 2.04
N SER A 248 10.86 8.82 1.49
CA SER A 248 10.90 8.59 0.04
C SER A 248 9.59 8.93 -0.67
N VAL A 249 8.45 8.73 0.03
CA VAL A 249 7.09 8.98 -0.47
C VAL A 249 6.31 9.96 0.41
N GLY A 250 6.98 10.53 1.42
CA GLY A 250 6.40 11.38 2.45
C GLY A 250 5.21 10.72 3.16
N ILE A 251 5.42 9.59 3.85
CA ILE A 251 4.41 9.04 4.77
C ILE A 251 4.97 9.10 6.18
N TYR A 252 4.15 9.59 7.11
CA TYR A 252 4.48 9.64 8.53
C TYR A 252 3.43 8.87 9.32
N THR A 253 3.84 8.04 10.27
CA THR A 253 2.93 7.27 11.15
C THR A 253 3.27 7.50 12.62
N SER A 254 2.23 7.51 13.44
CA SER A 254 2.33 7.68 14.89
C SER A 254 1.25 6.89 15.62
N ARG A 255 1.60 6.10 16.63
CA ARG A 255 0.65 5.21 17.33
C ARG A 255 0.82 5.21 18.85
N ASP A 256 -0.25 4.94 19.56
CA ASP A 256 -0.23 4.55 20.97
C ASP A 256 -1.30 3.47 21.26
N GLN A 257 -1.71 3.32 22.52
CA GLN A 257 -2.74 2.33 22.90
C GLN A 257 -4.12 2.63 22.34
N HIS A 258 -4.44 3.91 22.10
CA HIS A 258 -5.74 4.39 21.67
C HIS A 258 -5.72 4.82 20.21
N PHE A 259 -4.75 5.62 19.79
CA PHE A 259 -4.69 6.24 18.47
C PHE A 259 -3.70 5.58 17.54
N ALA A 260 -4.06 5.51 16.27
CA ALA A 260 -3.14 5.31 15.17
C ALA A 260 -3.38 6.41 14.12
N LEU A 261 -2.35 7.23 13.89
CA LEU A 261 -2.32 8.34 12.94
C LEU A 261 -1.37 8.02 11.80
N ALA A 262 -1.78 8.34 10.58
CA ALA A 262 -0.87 8.54 9.45
C ALA A 262 -1.12 9.88 8.77
N VAL A 263 -0.05 10.45 8.20
CA VAL A 263 -0.05 11.72 7.48
C VAL A 263 0.68 11.53 6.15
N LYS A 264 0.06 11.98 5.06
CA LYS A 264 0.67 12.04 3.73
C LYS A 264 1.30 13.41 3.51
N ALA A 265 2.57 13.47 3.16
CA ALA A 265 3.35 14.67 2.88
C ALA A 265 3.99 14.65 1.48
N GLY A 266 3.99 13.51 0.77
CA GLY A 266 4.65 13.36 -0.54
C GLY A 266 4.07 14.22 -1.68
N GLY A 267 4.43 13.86 -2.91
CA GLY A 267 3.92 14.51 -4.12
C GLY A 267 2.60 13.91 -4.61
N ASN A 268 1.88 14.66 -5.44
CA ASN A 268 0.72 14.19 -6.18
C ASN A 268 1.14 13.48 -7.49
N ASP A 269 2.26 12.74 -7.49
CA ASP A 269 2.79 11.98 -8.62
C ASP A 269 3.22 10.55 -8.28
N ASP A 270 2.91 10.08 -7.07
CA ASP A 270 3.12 8.67 -6.74
C ASP A 270 2.32 7.73 -7.65
N SER A 271 2.81 6.51 -7.83
CA SER A 271 2.07 5.47 -8.56
C SER A 271 0.69 5.27 -7.91
N HIS A 272 -0.37 5.28 -8.72
CA HIS A 272 -1.75 5.09 -8.26
C HIS A 272 -2.22 6.11 -7.20
N ASN A 273 -1.65 7.31 -7.17
CA ASN A 273 -1.97 8.31 -6.17
C ASN A 273 -3.34 8.99 -6.35
N HIS A 274 -3.72 9.70 -5.30
CA HIS A 274 -4.82 10.68 -5.27
C HIS A 274 -4.23 12.08 -5.10
N ASN A 275 -5.06 13.12 -5.21
CA ASN A 275 -4.66 14.48 -4.85
C ASN A 275 -4.89 14.69 -3.35
N ASP A 276 -4.02 14.13 -2.52
CA ASP A 276 -4.22 14.00 -1.06
C ASP A 276 -2.99 14.41 -0.24
N THR A 277 -2.01 15.09 -0.84
CA THR A 277 -0.86 15.61 -0.11
C THR A 277 -1.29 16.52 1.05
N GLY A 278 -0.82 16.20 2.25
CA GLY A 278 -1.20 16.82 3.52
C GLY A 278 -2.28 16.06 4.28
N SER A 279 -2.94 15.06 3.67
CA SER A 279 -4.07 14.32 4.27
C SER A 279 -3.66 13.53 5.50
N VAL A 280 -4.62 13.30 6.38
CA VAL A 280 -4.46 12.51 7.61
C VAL A 280 -5.46 11.36 7.64
N THR A 281 -5.06 10.22 8.18
CA THR A 281 -5.98 9.12 8.53
C THR A 281 -5.81 8.77 9.99
N VAL A 282 -6.92 8.61 10.72
CA VAL A 282 -6.93 8.39 12.16
C VAL A 282 -7.84 7.22 12.49
N TYR A 283 -7.32 6.32 13.31
CA TYR A 283 -8.06 5.26 13.98
C TYR A 283 -7.97 5.45 15.49
N LYS A 284 -9.05 5.12 16.20
CA LYS A 284 -9.13 5.16 17.66
C LYS A 284 -9.79 3.90 18.18
N ASP A 285 -9.13 3.21 19.11
CA ASP A 285 -9.61 1.98 19.75
C ASP A 285 -10.09 0.92 18.74
N GLY A 286 -9.36 0.77 17.63
CA GLY A 286 -9.67 -0.18 16.56
C GLY A 286 -10.79 0.25 15.61
N LYS A 287 -11.28 1.49 15.69
CA LYS A 287 -12.34 2.03 14.83
C LYS A 287 -11.83 3.19 13.95
N PRO A 288 -12.31 3.32 12.71
CA PRO A 288 -11.98 4.45 11.86
C PRO A 288 -12.58 5.75 12.41
N VAL A 289 -11.81 6.84 12.35
CA VAL A 289 -12.23 8.19 12.77
C VAL A 289 -12.15 9.15 11.58
N LEU A 290 -10.93 9.37 11.07
CA LEU A 290 -10.69 10.09 9.82
C LEU A 290 -10.21 9.07 8.79
N ILE A 291 -10.94 8.93 7.69
CA ILE A 291 -10.68 7.90 6.69
C ILE A 291 -10.12 8.48 5.41
N ASP A 292 -9.39 7.66 4.68
CA ASP A 292 -9.30 7.77 3.24
C ASP A 292 -10.27 6.76 2.62
N ILE A 293 -11.12 7.20 1.70
CA ILE A 293 -12.17 6.34 1.14
C ILE A 293 -11.58 5.23 0.25
N GLY A 294 -10.36 5.41 -0.26
CA GLY A 294 -9.73 4.49 -1.20
C GLY A 294 -10.20 4.71 -2.63
N VAL A 295 -10.32 3.63 -3.39
CA VAL A 295 -10.63 3.69 -4.82
C VAL A 295 -11.81 2.79 -5.19
N GLU A 296 -12.63 3.28 -6.11
CA GLU A 296 -13.71 2.52 -6.73
C GLU A 296 -13.19 1.38 -7.62
N THR A 297 -14.11 0.59 -8.17
CA THR A 297 -13.79 -0.38 -9.22
C THR A 297 -13.11 0.32 -10.39
N TYR A 298 -11.97 -0.21 -10.83
CA TYR A 298 -11.21 0.40 -11.91
C TYR A 298 -12.00 0.43 -13.21
N THR A 299 -12.01 1.60 -13.83
CA THR A 299 -12.60 1.82 -15.15
C THR A 299 -11.53 2.33 -16.12
N LYS A 300 -11.89 2.47 -17.40
CA LYS A 300 -11.01 3.15 -18.36
C LYS A 300 -10.59 4.55 -17.91
N GLN A 301 -11.47 5.25 -17.17
CA GLN A 301 -11.17 6.59 -16.66
C GLN A 301 -10.02 6.58 -15.65
N THR A 302 -9.92 5.54 -14.82
CA THR A 302 -8.88 5.38 -13.78
C THR A 302 -7.46 5.43 -14.35
N PHE A 303 -7.27 4.92 -15.57
CA PHE A 303 -5.98 4.85 -16.26
C PHE A 303 -5.83 5.93 -17.36
N SER A 304 -6.59 7.01 -17.26
CA SER A 304 -6.61 8.10 -18.25
C SER A 304 -6.24 9.43 -17.61
N PRO A 305 -5.93 10.47 -18.40
CA PRO A 305 -5.78 11.83 -17.88
C PRO A 305 -7.01 12.38 -17.14
N GLN A 306 -8.19 11.74 -17.29
CA GLN A 306 -9.42 12.11 -16.59
C GLN A 306 -9.55 11.47 -15.19
N ARG A 307 -8.51 10.78 -14.70
CA ARG A 307 -8.45 10.14 -13.37
C ARG A 307 -8.89 11.07 -12.25
N TYR A 308 -8.34 12.28 -12.18
CA TYR A 308 -8.66 13.26 -11.12
C TYR A 308 -10.01 13.96 -11.29
N GLY A 309 -10.83 13.53 -12.27
CA GLY A 309 -12.26 13.83 -12.31
C GLY A 309 -13.12 12.86 -11.48
N ILE A 310 -12.56 11.70 -11.11
CA ILE A 310 -13.22 10.72 -10.23
C ILE A 310 -13.21 11.30 -8.81
N TRP A 311 -14.34 11.26 -8.13
CA TRP A 311 -14.51 11.95 -6.86
C TRP A 311 -13.54 11.47 -5.77
N THR A 312 -13.27 10.16 -5.69
CA THR A 312 -12.32 9.60 -4.71
C THR A 312 -10.87 9.98 -4.95
N MET A 313 -10.52 10.60 -6.08
CA MET A 313 -9.15 11.04 -6.41
C MET A 313 -8.92 12.53 -6.13
N ARG A 314 -9.97 13.26 -5.74
CA ARG A 314 -9.98 14.73 -5.63
C ARG A 314 -9.76 15.17 -4.19
N SER A 315 -8.89 16.17 -4.00
CA SER A 315 -8.52 16.71 -2.68
C SER A 315 -9.69 17.16 -1.82
N VAL A 316 -10.82 17.53 -2.41
CA VAL A 316 -12.04 17.90 -1.66
C VAL A 316 -12.71 16.70 -0.96
N TYR A 317 -12.29 15.47 -1.25
CA TYR A 317 -12.74 14.25 -0.56
C TYR A 317 -11.61 13.58 0.24
N HIS A 318 -10.54 14.32 0.55
CA HIS A 318 -9.48 13.91 1.47
C HIS A 318 -9.41 14.88 2.66
N ASN A 319 -8.68 14.49 3.71
CA ASN A 319 -8.64 15.23 4.97
C ASN A 319 -7.73 16.47 4.90
N VAL A 320 -7.93 17.35 3.91
CA VAL A 320 -7.06 18.50 3.58
C VAL A 320 -7.86 19.79 3.39
N THR A 321 -7.20 20.93 3.57
CA THR A 321 -7.80 22.23 3.24
C THR A 321 -7.74 22.50 1.75
N ASN A 322 -8.85 22.95 1.17
CA ASN A 322 -8.93 23.41 -0.21
C ASN A 322 -9.33 24.89 -0.26
N PHE A 323 -9.30 25.48 -1.45
CA PHE A 323 -9.49 26.91 -1.66
C PHE A 323 -10.57 27.14 -2.72
N PRO A 324 -11.86 26.89 -2.41
CA PRO A 324 -12.92 26.84 -3.42
C PRO A 324 -12.92 28.04 -4.39
N PRO A 325 -13.06 27.80 -5.71
CA PRO A 325 -13.30 26.51 -6.35
C PRO A 325 -12.02 25.69 -6.63
N HIS A 326 -10.86 26.08 -6.11
CA HIS A 326 -9.58 25.48 -6.40
C HIS A 326 -9.22 24.31 -5.47
N GLU A 327 -8.66 23.27 -6.09
CA GLU A 327 -8.27 21.99 -5.49
C GLU A 327 -6.78 21.76 -5.70
N GLN A 328 -6.24 20.70 -5.10
CA GLN A 328 -4.89 20.26 -5.46
C GLN A 328 -4.85 19.74 -6.89
N LEU A 329 -3.70 19.91 -7.53
CA LEU A 329 -3.43 19.40 -8.87
C LEU A 329 -2.51 18.19 -8.82
N ALA A 330 -2.57 17.37 -9.87
CA ALA A 330 -1.76 16.18 -10.02
C ALA A 330 -0.44 16.48 -10.75
N GLY A 331 0.58 15.69 -10.44
CA GLY A 331 1.91 15.76 -11.05
C GLY A 331 3.00 16.20 -10.08
N LYS A 332 4.24 15.95 -10.49
CA LYS A 332 5.45 16.09 -9.65
C LYS A 332 5.69 17.50 -9.11
N ASP A 333 5.15 18.51 -9.78
CA ASP A 333 5.29 19.91 -9.38
C ASP A 333 4.33 20.30 -8.24
N PHE A 334 3.41 19.40 -7.87
CA PHE A 334 2.39 19.58 -6.85
C PHE A 334 2.66 18.65 -5.67
N HIS A 335 3.34 19.17 -4.65
CA HIS A 335 3.81 18.38 -3.52
C HIS A 335 3.86 19.24 -2.24
N SER A 336 4.09 18.62 -1.09
CA SER A 336 4.42 19.35 0.13
C SER A 336 5.92 19.52 0.28
N ILE A 337 6.31 20.46 1.15
CA ILE A 337 7.68 20.60 1.64
C ILE A 337 7.65 20.32 3.13
N LEU A 338 8.43 19.34 3.57
CA LEU A 338 8.63 19.06 4.99
C LEU A 338 9.43 20.22 5.62
N LEU A 339 8.86 20.86 6.64
CA LEU A 339 9.50 21.93 7.41
C LEU A 339 10.17 21.38 8.67
N GLU A 340 9.48 20.49 9.39
CA GLU A 340 9.96 19.89 10.63
C GLU A 340 9.30 18.52 10.87
N GLU A 341 10.05 17.57 11.42
CA GLU A 341 9.52 16.34 12.03
C GLU A 341 10.10 16.19 13.44
N THR A 342 9.24 15.94 14.44
CA THR A 342 9.65 15.71 15.83
C THR A 342 9.30 14.29 16.28
N ALA A 343 10.14 13.72 17.15
CA ALA A 343 9.93 12.43 17.79
C ALA A 343 9.55 12.56 19.28
N GLY A 344 9.07 11.47 19.88
CA GLY A 344 8.77 11.39 21.32
C GLY A 344 7.27 11.45 21.65
N GLU A 345 6.96 11.86 22.89
CA GLU A 345 5.58 11.92 23.43
C GLU A 345 4.66 12.93 22.70
N GLU A 346 5.27 13.92 22.05
CA GLU A 346 4.58 14.83 21.12
C GLU A 346 5.22 14.70 19.74
N ARG A 347 4.94 13.57 19.08
CA ARG A 347 5.42 13.30 17.72
C ARG A 347 4.66 14.20 16.75
N SER A 348 5.36 14.98 15.93
CA SER A 348 4.72 15.91 15.01
C SER A 348 5.38 15.96 13.63
N ILE A 349 4.59 16.36 12.64
CA ILE A 349 5.04 16.67 11.28
C ILE A 349 4.49 18.04 10.87
N HIS A 350 5.35 18.93 10.36
CA HIS A 350 5.01 20.28 9.91
C HIS A 350 5.39 20.44 8.44
N MET A 351 4.42 20.85 7.62
CA MET A 351 4.54 20.90 6.17
C MET A 351 4.11 22.26 5.63
N GLU A 352 4.72 22.68 4.52
CA GLU A 352 4.23 23.73 3.61
C GLU A 352 3.58 23.07 2.39
N LEU A 353 2.33 23.42 2.11
CA LEU A 353 1.43 22.74 1.17
C LEU A 353 0.98 23.65 0.02
N SER A 354 1.37 24.92 -0.02
CA SER A 354 0.94 25.85 -1.07
C SER A 354 1.29 25.38 -2.48
N GLN A 355 2.37 24.61 -2.66
CA GLN A 355 2.78 24.09 -3.96
C GLN A 355 1.85 22.99 -4.51
N ALA A 356 1.02 22.36 -3.67
CA ALA A 356 0.03 21.40 -4.14
C ALA A 356 -1.14 22.04 -4.93
N TYR A 357 -1.25 23.37 -4.92
CA TYR A 357 -2.36 24.14 -5.50
C TYR A 357 -1.93 24.98 -6.71
N PRO A 358 -2.88 25.44 -7.56
CA PRO A 358 -2.54 26.28 -8.71
C PRO A 358 -1.89 27.59 -8.26
N ARG A 359 -0.75 27.95 -8.86
CA ARG A 359 0.02 29.17 -8.52
C ARG A 359 -0.74 30.48 -8.76
N THR A 360 -1.83 30.44 -9.51
CA THR A 360 -2.62 31.61 -9.92
C THR A 360 -3.65 32.07 -8.87
N ILE A 361 -3.85 31.34 -7.78
CA ILE A 361 -4.95 31.59 -6.83
C ILE A 361 -4.62 32.62 -5.74
N GLY A 362 -3.40 33.17 -5.74
CA GLY A 362 -2.95 34.12 -4.71
C GLY A 362 -2.68 33.50 -3.34
N LEU A 363 -2.40 32.19 -3.28
CA LEU A 363 -1.96 31.49 -2.07
C LEU A 363 -0.44 31.64 -1.94
N SER A 364 0.03 32.32 -0.89
CA SER A 364 1.46 32.51 -0.63
C SER A 364 2.04 31.48 0.33
N SER A 365 1.23 30.95 1.24
CA SER A 365 1.61 29.87 2.16
C SER A 365 0.37 29.15 2.68
N TYR A 366 0.48 27.83 2.79
CA TYR A 366 -0.46 26.99 3.53
C TYR A 366 0.38 26.03 4.36
N GLN A 367 0.49 26.30 5.65
CA GLN A 367 1.21 25.44 6.57
C GLN A 367 0.25 24.58 7.37
N ARG A 368 0.61 23.30 7.52
CA ARG A 368 -0.11 22.36 8.36
C ARG A 368 0.86 21.67 9.30
N LYS A 369 0.56 21.67 10.59
CA LYS A 369 1.24 20.85 11.60
C LYS A 369 0.26 19.83 12.16
N VAL A 370 0.68 18.56 12.18
CA VAL A 370 -0.10 17.48 12.79
C VAL A 370 0.73 16.92 13.94
N THR A 371 0.19 16.99 15.15
CA THR A 371 0.85 16.53 16.37
C THR A 371 0.04 15.42 17.01
N HIS A 372 0.67 14.28 17.27
CA HIS A 372 0.11 13.23 18.11
C HIS A 372 0.69 13.36 19.51
N LYS A 373 -0.14 13.83 20.45
CA LYS A 373 0.18 13.86 21.88
C LYS A 373 -0.23 12.53 22.49
N LYS A 374 0.76 11.64 22.67
CA LYS A 374 0.55 10.25 23.09
C LYS A 374 -0.31 10.18 24.37
N GLY A 375 -1.28 9.28 24.36
CA GLY A 375 -2.24 9.04 25.43
C GLY A 375 -3.27 10.15 25.65
N LYS A 376 -3.32 11.17 24.77
CA LYS A 376 -4.16 12.35 24.95
C LYS A 376 -5.02 12.67 23.73
N CYS A 377 -4.40 13.12 22.65
CA CYS A 377 -5.13 13.66 21.50
C CYS A 377 -4.25 13.78 20.26
N ILE A 378 -4.90 14.01 19.12
CA ILE A 378 -4.26 14.46 17.88
C ILE A 378 -4.67 15.91 17.64
N VAL A 379 -3.71 16.76 17.28
CA VAL A 379 -3.92 18.18 17.00
C VAL A 379 -3.52 18.47 15.56
N ILE A 380 -4.41 19.09 14.79
CA ILE A 380 -4.15 19.58 13.44
C ILE A 380 -4.20 21.10 13.52
N GLU A 381 -3.09 21.75 13.20
CA GLU A 381 -2.94 23.20 13.18
C GLU A 381 -2.72 23.65 11.73
N GLU A 382 -3.50 24.62 11.27
CA GLU A 382 -3.40 25.17 9.93
C GLU A 382 -3.20 26.67 9.98
N HIS A 383 -2.29 27.16 9.13
CA HIS A 383 -2.07 28.59 8.93
C HIS A 383 -1.96 28.89 7.44
N VAL A 384 -2.85 29.77 6.96
CA VAL A 384 -2.97 30.13 5.54
C VAL A 384 -2.67 31.61 5.38
N LYS A 385 -1.82 31.92 4.39
CA LYS A 385 -1.54 33.28 3.94
C LYS A 385 -1.89 33.40 2.46
N GLY A 386 -2.74 34.35 2.14
CA GLY A 386 -3.18 34.61 0.79
C GLY A 386 -4.56 35.25 0.73
N THR A 387 -5.02 35.48 -0.49
CA THR A 387 -6.38 35.94 -0.78
C THR A 387 -7.47 34.87 -0.73
N PRO A 388 -7.23 33.59 -1.09
CA PRO A 388 -8.33 32.63 -1.16
C PRO A 388 -8.78 32.19 0.24
N LYS A 389 -10.08 31.93 0.39
CA LYS A 389 -10.68 31.48 1.65
C LYS A 389 -10.53 29.97 1.81
N PRO A 390 -9.92 29.48 2.89
CA PRO A 390 -9.71 28.06 3.08
C PRO A 390 -10.98 27.32 3.53
N THR A 391 -11.03 26.04 3.19
CA THR A 391 -12.04 25.09 3.67
C THR A 391 -11.42 23.73 3.92
N LEU A 392 -11.30 23.34 5.19
CA LEU A 392 -10.84 22.01 5.59
C LEU A 392 -11.94 20.99 5.33
N SER A 393 -11.64 19.95 4.56
CA SER A 393 -12.50 18.77 4.45
C SER A 393 -12.02 17.68 5.40
N LEU A 394 -12.94 17.01 6.09
CA LEU A 394 -12.67 15.81 6.90
C LEU A 394 -13.67 14.71 6.53
N MET A 395 -13.19 13.51 6.23
CA MET A 395 -13.97 12.35 5.83
C MET A 395 -14.14 11.39 7.00
N THR A 396 -15.38 11.01 7.31
CA THR A 396 -15.72 10.18 8.46
C THR A 396 -16.69 9.07 8.08
N VAL A 397 -16.63 7.96 8.80
CA VAL A 397 -17.64 6.87 8.69
C VAL A 397 -18.85 7.18 9.57
N GLU A 398 -18.59 7.62 10.79
CA GLU A 398 -19.63 8.01 11.74
C GLU A 398 -20.23 9.37 11.35
N LYS A 399 -21.55 9.49 11.50
CA LYS A 399 -22.27 10.73 11.19
C LYS A 399 -21.85 11.84 12.15
N PRO A 400 -21.38 12.99 11.65
CA PRO A 400 -21.03 14.12 12.50
C PRO A 400 -22.27 14.82 13.07
N VAL A 401 -22.21 15.13 14.37
CA VAL A 401 -23.15 16.03 15.05
C VAL A 401 -22.38 17.29 15.45
N VAL A 402 -22.81 18.43 14.90
CA VAL A 402 -22.13 19.73 15.10
C VAL A 402 -22.86 20.54 16.17
N GLU A 403 -22.13 20.96 17.20
CA GLU A 403 -22.61 21.79 18.29
C GLU A 403 -21.66 22.98 18.50
N GLY A 404 -21.95 24.10 17.83
CA GLY A 404 -21.08 25.28 17.87
C GLY A 404 -19.71 24.99 17.24
N ASN A 405 -18.66 24.97 18.06
CA ASN A 405 -17.29 24.65 17.66
C ASN A 405 -16.87 23.21 17.99
N LEU A 406 -17.84 22.36 18.38
CA LEU A 406 -17.63 20.96 18.69
C LEU A 406 -18.23 20.08 17.60
N ILE A 407 -17.55 18.98 17.25
CA ILE A 407 -18.10 17.94 16.38
C ILE A 407 -17.97 16.60 17.09
N HIS A 408 -19.10 15.94 17.29
CA HIS A 408 -19.17 14.61 17.88
C HIS A 408 -19.24 13.55 16.78
N LEU A 409 -18.38 12.54 16.84
CA LEU A 409 -18.49 11.33 16.03
C LEU A 409 -18.81 10.14 16.93
N GLY A 410 -20.06 9.69 16.87
CA GLY A 410 -20.57 8.69 17.81
C GLY A 410 -20.41 9.16 19.27
N ASN A 411 -20.08 8.24 20.18
CA ASN A 411 -20.01 8.52 21.61
C ASN A 411 -18.59 8.76 22.15
N ASN A 412 -17.55 8.50 21.36
CA ASN A 412 -16.18 8.31 21.89
C ASN A 412 -15.13 9.21 21.23
N VAL A 413 -15.53 10.08 20.32
CA VAL A 413 -14.63 11.00 19.62
C VAL A 413 -15.23 12.39 19.61
N LEU A 414 -14.44 13.36 20.04
CA LEU A 414 -14.77 14.78 20.01
C LEU A 414 -13.71 15.55 19.22
N PHE A 415 -14.16 16.38 18.29
CA PHE A 415 -13.35 17.40 17.65
C PHE A 415 -13.67 18.73 18.30
N SER A 416 -12.67 19.39 18.87
CA SER A 416 -12.76 20.76 19.35
C SER A 416 -12.05 21.68 18.37
N ILE A 417 -12.79 22.67 17.87
CA ILE A 417 -12.31 23.62 16.87
C ILE A 417 -12.05 24.97 17.54
N SER A 418 -10.89 25.55 17.26
CA SER A 418 -10.55 26.93 17.64
C SER A 418 -9.80 27.64 16.50
N GLY A 419 -9.63 28.95 16.64
CA GLY A 419 -9.11 29.81 15.58
C GLY A 419 -10.22 30.64 14.92
N ASP A 420 -10.02 30.97 13.64
CA ASP A 420 -10.86 31.92 12.92
C ASP A 420 -12.04 31.22 12.21
N LEU A 421 -12.83 30.44 12.97
CA LEU A 421 -13.93 29.65 12.46
C LEU A 421 -15.04 30.53 11.87
N LEU A 422 -15.47 30.22 10.64
CA LEU A 422 -16.58 30.88 9.95
C LEU A 422 -17.84 30.03 9.94
N ALA A 423 -17.72 28.76 9.53
CA ALA A 423 -18.85 27.84 9.41
C ALA A 423 -18.38 26.38 9.41
N ILE A 424 -19.28 25.48 9.81
CA ILE A 424 -19.11 24.03 9.70
C ILE A 424 -20.32 23.49 8.93
N GLU A 425 -20.06 22.80 7.84
CA GLU A 425 -21.06 22.10 7.04
C GLU A 425 -20.82 20.60 7.11
N THR A 426 -21.88 19.81 6.94
CA THR A 426 -21.77 18.35 6.85
C THR A 426 -22.54 17.86 5.64
N GLU A 427 -21.99 16.88 4.96
CA GLU A 427 -22.56 16.26 3.76
C GLU A 427 -22.57 14.75 3.92
N THR A 428 -23.65 14.12 3.47
CA THR A 428 -23.75 12.66 3.38
C THR A 428 -23.42 12.25 1.96
N ILE A 429 -22.46 11.34 1.81
CA ILE A 429 -21.99 10.84 0.52
C ILE A 429 -22.38 9.36 0.41
N PRO A 430 -23.21 8.99 -0.58
CA PRO A 430 -23.60 7.61 -0.78
C PRO A 430 -22.42 6.80 -1.33
N VAL A 431 -22.18 5.62 -0.75
CA VAL A 431 -21.23 4.64 -1.25
C VAL A 431 -22.00 3.59 -2.04
N THR A 432 -21.75 3.53 -3.35
CA THR A 432 -22.50 2.65 -4.27
C THR A 432 -21.61 1.65 -5.00
N ASP A 433 -20.31 1.91 -5.07
CA ASP A 433 -19.35 1.00 -5.69
C ASP A 433 -19.10 -0.24 -4.81
N ALA A 434 -19.08 -1.42 -5.44
CA ALA A 434 -18.96 -2.69 -4.75
C ALA A 434 -17.61 -2.88 -4.04
N LYS A 435 -16.52 -2.32 -4.58
CA LYS A 435 -15.20 -2.39 -3.96
C LYS A 435 -15.14 -1.53 -2.70
N LEU A 436 -15.73 -0.33 -2.74
CA LEU A 436 -15.87 0.52 -1.55
C LEU A 436 -16.80 -0.09 -0.50
N LEU A 437 -17.92 -0.69 -0.91
CA LEU A 437 -18.88 -1.36 0.00
C LEU A 437 -18.31 -2.58 0.71
N ALA A 438 -17.21 -3.16 0.21
CA ALA A 438 -16.48 -4.21 0.90
C ALA A 438 -15.70 -3.70 2.12
N VAL A 439 -15.53 -2.37 2.25
CA VAL A 439 -14.72 -1.72 3.29
C VAL A 439 -15.56 -0.80 4.16
N TRP A 440 -16.44 -0.02 3.53
CA TRP A 440 -17.19 1.07 4.14
C TRP A 440 -18.70 0.83 4.09
N PRO A 441 -19.49 1.43 4.99
CA PRO A 441 -20.95 1.36 4.92
C PRO A 441 -21.51 2.09 3.68
N HIS A 442 -22.82 1.98 3.48
CA HIS A 442 -23.54 2.58 2.35
C HIS A 442 -23.51 4.12 2.30
N GLU A 443 -23.05 4.77 3.35
CA GLU A 443 -22.90 6.21 3.43
C GLU A 443 -21.66 6.55 4.25
N VAL A 444 -20.93 7.56 3.79
CA VAL A 444 -19.85 8.20 4.54
C VAL A 444 -20.16 9.69 4.61
N TYR A 445 -19.40 10.42 5.42
CA TYR A 445 -19.69 11.82 5.68
C TYR A 445 -18.48 12.69 5.39
N ARG A 446 -18.75 13.89 4.88
CA ARG A 446 -17.75 14.94 4.72
C ARG A 446 -18.13 16.12 5.60
N ILE A 447 -17.24 16.49 6.50
CA ILE A 447 -17.30 17.72 7.27
C ILE A 447 -16.51 18.77 6.49
N ARG A 448 -17.05 19.98 6.34
CA ARG A 448 -16.35 21.14 5.75
C ARG A 448 -16.26 22.24 6.78
N ILE A 449 -15.04 22.62 7.15
CA ILE A 449 -14.76 23.67 8.13
C ILE A 449 -14.19 24.88 7.40
N HIS A 450 -14.98 25.94 7.33
CA HIS A 450 -14.60 27.20 6.71
C HIS A 450 -13.94 28.10 7.76
N TYR A 451 -12.80 28.70 7.42
CA TYR A 451 -12.07 29.58 8.33
C TYR A 451 -11.37 30.71 7.57
N GLU A 452 -10.84 31.71 8.28
CA GLU A 452 -10.15 32.86 7.68
C GLU A 452 -8.67 32.59 7.42
N HIS A 453 -7.86 32.45 8.48
CA HIS A 453 -6.40 32.35 8.37
C HIS A 453 -5.82 31.21 9.20
N SER A 454 -6.31 31.03 10.42
CA SER A 454 -5.77 30.02 11.33
C SER A 454 -6.88 29.11 11.87
N LEU A 455 -6.58 27.81 11.94
CA LEU A 455 -7.49 26.79 12.44
C LEU A 455 -6.72 25.80 13.30
N VAL A 456 -7.30 25.42 14.44
CA VAL A 456 -6.80 24.31 15.25
C VAL A 456 -7.94 23.34 15.51
N VAL A 457 -7.73 22.07 15.12
CA VAL A 457 -8.64 20.96 15.35
C VAL A 457 -7.98 20.00 16.33
N THR A 458 -8.56 19.83 17.52
CA THR A 458 -8.11 18.84 18.51
C THR A 458 -9.07 17.66 18.54
N LEU A 459 -8.57 16.46 18.28
CA LEU A 459 -9.29 15.20 18.27
C LEU A 459 -8.93 14.40 19.54
N SER A 460 -9.92 14.18 20.41
CA SER A 460 -9.80 13.47 21.70
C SER A 460 -10.73 12.28 21.83
#